data_AF-A0A0P9H8B8-F1
#
_entry.id   AF-A0A0P9H8B8-F1
#
_cell.length_a   1.000
_cell.length_b   1.000
_cell.length_c   1.000
_cell.angle_alpha   90.00
_cell.angle_beta   90.00
_cell.angle_gamma   90.00
#
_symmetry.space_group_name_H-M   'P 1'
#
loop_
_entity.id
_entity.type
_entity.pdbx_description
1 polymer ?
#
loop_
_entity_poly.entity_id
_entity_poly.type
_entity_poly.pdbx_seq_one_letter_code
_entity_poly.pdbx_strand_id
1 'polypeptide(L)'
;VVNSAQRAALLPDDPYVTISEAPAWDALGRLLADNPRFAHYTLRAACGMSPVPGSDAVVAWLRAQDCAPVLGFDLAAAPSVTFDLSVGSTMLGADPRSAETAPLTETLWREMREHGARYGIGRYDEPRLIYTSPAFASGASALDEHRTIHLGIDLWIEAGAPVYAPLAGTVELVANNAAPKDYGPLVVLRHATGDGTPFFTLYGHLGEATLTMVQAGQPVQRGQQIGVIGAPPTNGDWPPHLHFQIITDLLGLGRDFPGVAYASGRALWRSLSPDPNAILGIPAERFPAPAPSLGETLAARRALLGGNLSISYREPLKIVRGWRQYLYDDTGRAFLDVYNNVPLVGHSHPRVVRAAQAQLALLNTNTRYLHDAIVRYAERLTDLMPAPLRVCYFLNSASEANELALRLARTFTGQRDMIVLDAAYHGHTNALIDISPYKFNGPGGAGQPDWVHIAPIPDDYRGAYRRGDPAAGPKYAAHVGDLVAGVQAQGRGLCGYIAETLPSVGGQIVFPPGYLAAAYEYVRVAGGLCIADEVQVGFGRLGTQFWGFQTQDVVPDIV
;
A
#
# COMPACT_ATOMS: atom_id res chain seq x y z
N VAL A 1 -19.07 -25.63 -23.92
CA VAL A 1 -19.28 -25.39 -25.36
C VAL A 1 -19.70 -26.66 -26.08
N VAL A 2 -18.85 -27.69 -26.24
CA VAL A 2 -19.20 -28.92 -27.01
C VAL A 2 -20.48 -29.62 -26.52
N ASN A 3 -20.58 -29.92 -25.22
CA ASN A 3 -21.77 -30.57 -24.65
C ASN A 3 -23.03 -29.68 -24.73
N SER A 4 -22.84 -28.36 -24.72
CA SER A 4 -23.95 -27.40 -24.80
C SER A 4 -24.44 -27.26 -26.23
N ALA A 5 -23.54 -27.11 -27.20
CA ALA A 5 -23.84 -27.08 -28.62
C ALA A 5 -24.48 -28.40 -29.11
N GLN A 6 -24.05 -29.55 -28.57
CA GLN A 6 -24.71 -30.84 -28.80
C GLN A 6 -26.13 -30.87 -28.20
N ARG A 7 -26.35 -30.29 -27.02
CA ARG A 7 -27.67 -30.16 -26.41
C ARG A 7 -28.58 -29.18 -27.17
N ALA A 8 -28.04 -28.07 -27.65
CA ALA A 8 -28.77 -27.09 -28.46
C ALA A 8 -29.26 -27.71 -29.78
N ALA A 9 -28.49 -28.62 -30.39
CA ALA A 9 -28.92 -29.37 -31.56
C ALA A 9 -30.05 -30.38 -31.26
N LEU A 10 -30.18 -30.84 -30.01
CA LEU A 10 -31.19 -31.80 -29.58
C LEU A 10 -32.46 -31.12 -29.02
N LEU A 11 -32.31 -29.95 -28.38
CA LEU A 11 -33.37 -29.17 -27.72
C LEU A 11 -33.12 -27.67 -27.95
N PRO A 12 -33.45 -27.15 -29.15
CA PRO A 12 -33.07 -25.79 -29.58
C PRO A 12 -33.78 -24.66 -28.81
N ASP A 13 -34.91 -24.95 -28.15
CA ASP A 13 -35.72 -23.97 -27.42
C ASP A 13 -35.51 -23.99 -25.89
N ASP A 14 -34.48 -24.71 -25.38
CA ASP A 14 -34.19 -24.77 -23.94
C ASP A 14 -33.45 -23.48 -23.48
N PRO A 15 -34.09 -22.60 -22.67
CA PRO A 15 -33.49 -21.34 -22.23
C PRO A 15 -32.22 -21.55 -21.39
N TYR A 16 -32.09 -22.69 -20.73
CA TYR A 16 -30.93 -23.04 -19.91
C TYR A 16 -29.68 -23.28 -20.79
N VAL A 17 -29.86 -23.80 -22.00
CA VAL A 17 -28.78 -24.04 -22.96
C VAL A 17 -28.29 -22.72 -23.57
N THR A 18 -29.20 -21.82 -23.97
CA THR A 18 -28.82 -20.52 -24.57
C THR A 18 -28.19 -19.54 -23.57
N ILE A 19 -28.65 -19.51 -22.32
CA ILE A 19 -28.11 -18.60 -21.28
C ILE A 19 -26.73 -19.07 -20.77
N SER A 20 -26.52 -20.39 -20.69
CA SER A 20 -25.24 -20.94 -20.19
C SER A 20 -24.10 -20.90 -21.22
N GLU A 21 -24.41 -20.68 -22.50
CA GLU A 21 -23.40 -20.62 -23.58
C GLU A 21 -22.77 -19.25 -23.79
N ALA A 22 -23.49 -18.16 -23.52
CA ALA A 22 -23.00 -16.81 -23.82
C ALA A 22 -21.63 -16.50 -23.17
N PRO A 23 -21.37 -16.81 -21.88
CA PRO A 23 -20.04 -16.61 -21.30
C PRO A 23 -18.96 -17.47 -21.95
N ALA A 24 -19.31 -18.67 -22.42
CA ALA A 24 -18.35 -19.59 -23.03
C ALA A 24 -17.97 -19.18 -24.46
N TRP A 25 -18.92 -18.64 -25.24
CA TRP A 25 -18.65 -18.05 -26.55
C TRP A 25 -17.91 -16.72 -26.44
N ASP A 26 -18.23 -15.87 -25.46
CA ASP A 26 -17.44 -14.65 -25.17
C ASP A 26 -16.00 -15.01 -24.80
N ALA A 27 -15.80 -16.00 -23.92
CA ALA A 27 -14.47 -16.50 -23.59
C ALA A 27 -13.72 -17.05 -24.81
N LEU A 28 -14.37 -17.85 -25.66
CA LEU A 28 -13.76 -18.35 -26.91
C LEU A 28 -13.42 -17.21 -27.88
N GLY A 29 -14.30 -16.22 -28.03
CA GLY A 29 -14.06 -15.06 -28.88
C GLY A 29 -12.83 -14.27 -28.43
N ARG A 30 -12.68 -14.07 -27.12
CA ARG A 30 -11.48 -13.46 -26.52
C ARG A 30 -10.23 -14.31 -26.76
N LEU A 31 -10.33 -15.62 -26.54
CA LEU A 31 -9.20 -16.54 -26.68
C LEU A 31 -8.73 -16.70 -28.15
N LEU A 32 -9.64 -16.53 -29.12
CA LEU A 32 -9.32 -16.48 -30.54
C LEU A 32 -8.69 -15.16 -30.98
N ALA A 33 -8.96 -14.06 -30.25
CA ALA A 33 -8.31 -12.78 -30.47
C ALA A 33 -6.88 -12.74 -29.91
N ASP A 34 -6.59 -13.58 -28.90
CA ASP A 34 -5.27 -13.72 -28.31
C ASP A 34 -4.31 -14.54 -29.17
N ASN A 35 -3.01 -14.25 -29.04
CA ASN A 35 -1.99 -15.06 -29.69
C ASN A 35 -2.06 -16.53 -29.17
N PRO A 36 -2.21 -17.55 -30.06
CA PRO A 36 -2.33 -18.94 -29.63
C PRO A 36 -1.15 -19.44 -28.78
N ARG A 37 0.06 -18.92 -29.01
CA ARG A 37 1.25 -19.24 -28.20
C ARG A 37 1.15 -18.61 -26.81
N PHE A 38 0.68 -17.36 -26.72
CA PHE A 38 0.43 -16.71 -25.43
C PHE A 38 -0.59 -17.50 -24.60
N ALA A 39 -1.72 -17.90 -25.19
CA ALA A 39 -2.70 -18.75 -24.54
C ALA A 39 -2.11 -20.10 -24.07
N HIS A 40 -1.33 -20.76 -24.93
CA HIS A 40 -0.62 -22.00 -24.59
C HIS A 40 0.33 -21.80 -23.39
N TYR A 41 1.12 -20.74 -23.39
CA TYR A 41 2.08 -20.47 -22.31
C TYR A 41 1.39 -20.13 -20.98
N THR A 42 0.28 -19.40 -21.03
CA THR A 42 -0.58 -19.13 -19.86
C THR A 42 -1.14 -20.43 -19.26
N LEU A 43 -1.62 -21.35 -20.10
CA LEU A 43 -2.12 -22.65 -19.65
C LEU A 43 -1.02 -23.49 -19.01
N ARG A 44 0.19 -23.50 -19.60
CA ARG A 44 1.34 -24.18 -19.01
C ARG A 44 1.69 -23.64 -17.62
N ALA A 45 1.72 -22.30 -17.47
CA ALA A 45 1.95 -21.65 -16.19
C ALA A 45 0.91 -22.06 -15.15
N ALA A 46 -0.38 -22.08 -15.52
CA ALA A 46 -1.48 -22.50 -14.65
C ALA A 46 -1.38 -23.98 -14.22
N CYS A 47 -0.77 -24.83 -15.05
CA CYS A 47 -0.47 -26.22 -14.73
C CYS A 47 0.84 -26.41 -13.94
N GLY A 48 1.53 -25.34 -13.53
CA GLY A 48 2.81 -25.42 -12.82
C GLY A 48 3.99 -25.82 -13.70
N MET A 49 3.86 -25.72 -15.02
CA MET A 49 4.93 -25.97 -15.99
C MET A 49 5.66 -24.68 -16.36
N SER A 50 6.90 -24.80 -16.86
CA SER A 50 7.62 -23.66 -17.47
C SER A 50 6.78 -23.06 -18.62
N PRO A 51 6.39 -21.77 -18.56
CA PRO A 51 5.42 -21.18 -19.49
C PRO A 51 5.84 -21.28 -20.96
N VAL A 52 7.03 -20.79 -21.30
CA VAL A 52 7.60 -20.88 -22.66
C VAL A 52 8.46 -22.15 -22.76
N PRO A 53 8.07 -23.15 -23.57
CA PRO A 53 8.90 -24.32 -23.82
C PRO A 53 10.27 -23.90 -24.36
N GLY A 54 11.36 -24.35 -23.71
CA GLY A 54 12.72 -24.06 -24.15
C GLY A 54 13.35 -22.78 -23.55
N SER A 55 12.60 -21.95 -22.83
CA SER A 55 13.14 -20.76 -22.14
C SER A 55 14.35 -21.12 -21.27
N ASP A 56 14.23 -22.17 -20.44
CA ASP A 56 15.31 -22.59 -19.55
C ASP A 56 16.55 -23.09 -20.31
N ALA A 57 16.36 -23.71 -21.48
CA ALA A 57 17.45 -24.17 -22.34
C ALA A 57 18.19 -22.99 -22.99
N VAL A 58 17.45 -21.96 -23.44
CA VAL A 58 18.03 -20.71 -23.94
C VAL A 58 18.86 -20.03 -22.85
N VAL A 59 18.34 -19.91 -21.63
CA VAL A 59 19.07 -19.31 -20.49
C VAL A 59 20.33 -20.11 -20.15
N ALA A 60 20.24 -21.44 -20.13
CA ALA A 60 21.41 -22.30 -19.89
C ALA A 60 22.48 -22.12 -20.97
N TRP A 61 22.08 -22.03 -22.25
CA TRP A 61 23.00 -21.76 -23.36
C TRP A 61 23.65 -20.39 -23.24
N LEU A 62 22.87 -19.35 -22.91
CA LEU A 62 23.34 -17.97 -22.75
C LEU A 62 24.44 -17.85 -21.68
N ARG A 63 24.26 -18.50 -20.52
CA ARG A 63 25.25 -18.50 -19.43
C ARG A 63 26.60 -19.11 -19.80
N ALA A 64 26.65 -19.92 -20.86
CA ALA A 64 27.87 -20.54 -21.36
C ALA A 64 28.58 -19.69 -22.44
N GLN A 65 27.99 -18.55 -22.87
CA GLN A 65 28.55 -17.75 -23.94
C GLN A 65 29.56 -16.71 -23.43
N ASP A 66 30.62 -16.49 -24.20
CA ASP A 66 31.48 -15.32 -24.05
C ASP A 66 30.80 -14.10 -24.69
N CYS A 67 30.35 -13.16 -23.87
CA CYS A 67 29.58 -11.98 -24.30
C CYS A 67 30.44 -10.71 -24.30
N ALA A 68 30.25 -9.85 -25.31
CA ALA A 68 30.87 -8.53 -25.30
C ALA A 68 30.10 -7.60 -24.34
N PRO A 69 30.76 -6.61 -23.69
CA PRO A 69 30.06 -5.72 -22.78
C PRO A 69 29.12 -4.76 -23.50
N VAL A 70 27.86 -4.67 -23.06
CA VAL A 70 26.82 -3.86 -23.71
C VAL A 70 27.06 -2.35 -23.65
N LEU A 71 27.87 -1.86 -22.70
CA LEU A 71 28.26 -0.44 -22.58
C LEU A 71 29.72 -0.17 -22.94
N GLY A 72 30.41 -1.13 -23.58
CA GLY A 72 31.80 -0.98 -24.02
C GLY A 72 32.85 -1.06 -22.90
N PHE A 73 32.45 -1.43 -21.69
CA PHE A 73 33.34 -1.73 -20.56
C PHE A 73 32.77 -2.87 -19.73
N ASP A 74 33.65 -3.61 -19.04
CA ASP A 74 33.26 -4.72 -18.19
C ASP A 74 32.38 -4.24 -17.01
N LEU A 75 31.11 -4.67 -17.01
CA LEU A 75 30.14 -4.35 -15.95
C LEU A 75 30.54 -4.97 -14.61
N ALA A 76 31.28 -6.09 -14.61
CA ALA A 76 31.72 -6.76 -13.39
C ALA A 76 32.85 -6.00 -12.68
N ALA A 77 33.72 -5.34 -13.44
CA ALA A 77 34.86 -4.58 -12.89
C ALA A 77 34.53 -3.11 -12.63
N ALA A 78 33.65 -2.48 -13.41
CA ALA A 78 33.35 -1.07 -13.29
C ALA A 78 32.58 -0.74 -11.99
N PRO A 79 32.85 0.41 -11.32
CA PRO A 79 32.12 0.80 -10.13
C PRO A 79 30.65 1.09 -10.47
N SER A 80 29.73 0.58 -9.65
CA SER A 80 28.29 0.74 -9.86
C SER A 80 27.52 0.91 -8.56
N VAL A 81 26.27 1.36 -8.69
CA VAL A 81 25.28 1.36 -7.61
C VAL A 81 24.01 0.68 -8.09
N THR A 82 23.41 -0.17 -7.25
CA THR A 82 22.11 -0.79 -7.54
C THR A 82 21.02 0.00 -6.85
N PHE A 83 20.06 0.49 -7.62
CA PHE A 83 18.97 1.30 -7.08
C PHE A 83 17.85 0.42 -6.54
N ASP A 84 17.24 0.88 -5.45
CA ASP A 84 15.96 0.37 -5.00
C ASP A 84 14.84 1.18 -5.63
N LEU A 85 14.27 0.69 -6.73
CA LEU A 85 13.11 1.28 -7.41
C LEU A 85 11.81 0.55 -7.02
N SER A 86 11.88 -0.34 -6.03
CA SER A 86 10.75 -1.17 -5.63
C SER A 86 9.61 -0.34 -5.04
N VAL A 87 8.42 -0.94 -4.95
CA VAL A 87 7.25 -0.32 -4.29
C VAL A 87 7.59 0.17 -2.88
N GLY A 88 8.40 -0.59 -2.13
CA GLY A 88 8.81 -0.27 -0.76
C GLY A 88 9.99 0.70 -0.66
N SER A 89 10.47 1.26 -1.77
CA SER A 89 11.70 2.05 -1.81
C SER A 89 11.68 3.26 -0.87
N THR A 90 12.63 3.27 0.07
CA THR A 90 12.90 4.44 0.93
C THR A 90 13.66 5.52 0.17
N MET A 91 14.39 5.15 -0.88
CA MET A 91 15.12 6.07 -1.76
C MET A 91 14.16 7.01 -2.50
N LEU A 92 13.04 6.49 -3.02
CA LEU A 92 12.05 7.27 -3.75
C LEU A 92 11.00 7.93 -2.83
N GLY A 93 10.83 7.43 -1.61
CA GLY A 93 9.76 7.84 -0.71
C GLY A 93 8.36 7.52 -1.25
N ALA A 94 7.33 8.06 -0.60
CA ALA A 94 5.93 7.73 -0.91
C ALA A 94 5.25 8.67 -1.93
N ASP A 95 5.82 9.85 -2.20
CA ASP A 95 5.22 10.84 -3.11
C ASP A 95 5.40 10.40 -4.57
N PRO A 96 4.32 10.16 -5.35
CA PRO A 96 4.43 9.66 -6.71
C PRO A 96 5.15 10.63 -7.66
N ARG A 97 5.27 11.91 -7.30
CA ARG A 97 6.03 12.88 -8.09
C ARG A 97 7.53 12.58 -8.12
N SER A 98 8.05 11.80 -7.17
CA SER A 98 9.45 11.35 -7.23
C SER A 98 9.74 10.42 -8.40
N ALA A 99 8.71 9.85 -9.04
CA ALA A 99 8.83 9.04 -10.25
C ALA A 99 8.82 9.87 -11.55
N GLU A 100 8.54 11.17 -11.48
CA GLU A 100 8.65 12.05 -12.65
C GLU A 100 10.10 12.13 -13.14
N THR A 101 10.30 12.34 -14.44
CA THR A 101 11.62 12.20 -15.09
C THR A 101 12.69 13.04 -14.40
N ALA A 102 12.42 14.32 -14.15
CA ALA A 102 13.41 15.23 -13.57
C ALA A 102 13.76 14.88 -12.11
N PRO A 103 12.79 14.74 -11.16
CA PRO A 103 13.07 14.30 -9.80
C PRO A 103 13.76 12.93 -9.71
N LEU A 104 13.35 11.98 -10.56
CA LEU A 104 13.95 10.66 -10.61
C LEU A 104 15.39 10.74 -11.11
N THR A 105 15.66 11.48 -12.19
CA THR A 105 17.02 11.72 -12.72
C THR A 105 17.93 12.32 -11.65
N GLU A 106 17.46 13.36 -10.95
CA GLU A 106 18.24 14.02 -9.90
C GLU A 106 18.59 13.03 -8.77
N THR A 107 17.61 12.24 -8.34
CA THR A 107 17.79 11.24 -7.27
C THR A 107 18.81 10.18 -7.69
N LEU A 108 18.63 9.57 -8.86
CA LEU A 108 19.53 8.54 -9.37
C LEU A 108 20.96 9.08 -9.52
N TRP A 109 21.14 10.29 -10.07
CA TRP A 109 22.47 10.82 -10.35
C TRP A 109 23.15 11.29 -9.08
N ARG A 110 22.38 11.74 -8.08
CA ARG A 110 22.91 11.99 -6.73
C ARG A 110 23.46 10.71 -6.12
N GLU A 111 22.69 9.63 -6.12
CA GLU A 111 23.13 8.32 -5.61
C GLU A 111 24.39 7.84 -6.33
N MET A 112 24.45 7.97 -7.67
CA MET A 112 25.66 7.62 -8.43
C MET A 112 26.89 8.44 -8.00
N ARG A 113 26.74 9.75 -7.83
CA ARG A 113 27.84 10.62 -7.39
C ARG A 113 28.31 10.28 -5.98
N GLU A 114 27.38 10.07 -5.05
CA GLU A 114 27.68 9.72 -3.66
C GLU A 114 28.42 8.38 -3.53
N HIS A 115 28.13 7.43 -4.43
CA HIS A 115 28.78 6.13 -4.47
C HIS A 115 29.98 6.05 -5.43
N GLY A 116 30.33 7.14 -6.13
CA GLY A 116 31.41 7.13 -7.14
C GLY A 116 31.15 6.14 -8.29
N ALA A 117 29.88 5.88 -8.61
CA ALA A 117 29.47 4.89 -9.59
C ALA A 117 29.65 5.41 -11.02
N ARG A 118 30.19 4.56 -11.91
CA ARG A 118 30.25 4.81 -13.36
C ARG A 118 28.90 4.58 -14.04
N TYR A 119 28.12 3.63 -13.52
CA TYR A 119 26.79 3.30 -14.02
C TYR A 119 25.88 2.84 -12.86
N GLY A 120 24.57 3.03 -13.01
CA GLY A 120 23.56 2.52 -12.10
C GLY A 120 22.89 1.25 -12.61
N ILE A 121 22.35 0.43 -11.71
CA ILE A 121 21.64 -0.82 -12.02
C ILE A 121 20.20 -0.73 -11.52
N GLY A 122 19.23 -0.84 -12.44
CA GLY A 122 17.82 -1.14 -12.14
C GLY A 122 17.56 -2.64 -12.29
N ARG A 123 16.87 -3.23 -11.32
CA ARG A 123 16.79 -4.69 -11.16
C ARG A 123 15.74 -5.34 -12.08
N TYR A 124 16.06 -6.53 -12.57
CA TYR A 124 15.10 -7.45 -13.18
C TYR A 124 14.10 -7.97 -12.14
N ASP A 125 12.87 -8.22 -12.58
CA ASP A 125 11.78 -8.79 -11.77
C ASP A 125 11.46 -7.96 -10.50
N GLU A 126 11.73 -6.67 -10.58
CA GLU A 126 11.45 -5.68 -9.54
C GLU A 126 10.07 -5.06 -9.77
N PRO A 127 9.14 -5.14 -8.80
CA PRO A 127 7.88 -4.40 -8.86
C PRO A 127 8.13 -2.92 -8.58
N ARG A 128 7.85 -2.04 -9.54
CA ARG A 128 8.09 -0.59 -9.45
C ARG A 128 6.80 0.22 -9.62
N LEU A 129 6.66 1.30 -8.86
CA LEU A 129 5.56 2.28 -9.01
C LEU A 129 5.94 3.49 -9.87
N ILE A 130 7.04 3.41 -10.63
CA ILE A 130 7.48 4.50 -11.51
C ILE A 130 6.67 4.57 -12.83
N TYR A 131 5.90 3.52 -13.14
CA TYR A 131 5.07 3.40 -14.33
C TYR A 131 3.69 4.06 -14.13
N THR A 132 3.68 5.39 -13.99
CA THR A 132 2.50 6.16 -13.56
C THR A 132 1.55 6.56 -14.69
N SER A 133 1.92 6.34 -15.96
CA SER A 133 1.07 6.66 -17.11
C SER A 133 -0.13 5.71 -17.21
N PRO A 134 -1.32 6.18 -17.65
CA PRO A 134 -2.48 5.32 -17.92
C PRO A 134 -2.20 4.18 -18.90
N ALA A 135 -1.17 4.28 -19.75
CA ALA A 135 -0.75 3.21 -20.65
C ALA A 135 -0.32 1.92 -19.93
N PHE A 136 0.01 2.00 -18.64
CA PHE A 136 0.38 0.84 -17.83
C PHE A 136 -0.79 0.21 -17.07
N ALA A 137 -1.94 0.88 -17.03
CA ALA A 137 -3.14 0.39 -16.36
C ALA A 137 -3.86 -0.67 -17.19
N SER A 138 -4.55 -1.59 -16.53
CA SER A 138 -5.50 -2.52 -17.18
C SER A 138 -6.86 -1.89 -17.48
N GLY A 139 -7.14 -0.71 -16.92
CA GLY A 139 -8.38 0.03 -17.10
C GLY A 139 -8.25 1.49 -16.66
N ALA A 140 -9.38 2.18 -16.54
CA ALA A 140 -9.44 3.61 -16.23
C ALA A 140 -9.47 3.93 -14.73
N SER A 141 -9.72 2.94 -13.87
CA SER A 141 -9.78 3.13 -12.41
C SER A 141 -8.39 3.21 -11.82
N ALA A 142 -8.21 4.08 -10.81
CA ALA A 142 -6.98 4.13 -10.03
C ALA A 142 -6.68 2.84 -9.26
N LEU A 143 -7.67 1.94 -9.14
CA LEU A 143 -7.55 0.64 -8.47
C LEU A 143 -7.31 -0.51 -9.45
N ASP A 144 -7.35 -0.26 -10.75
CA ASP A 144 -7.06 -1.28 -11.75
C ASP A 144 -5.59 -1.71 -11.63
N GLU A 145 -5.33 -2.98 -11.97
CA GLU A 145 -3.97 -3.51 -11.93
C GLU A 145 -3.10 -2.73 -12.91
N HIS A 146 -1.89 -2.37 -12.48
CA HIS A 146 -0.89 -1.72 -13.31
C HIS A 146 0.27 -2.68 -13.62
N ARG A 147 0.92 -2.47 -14.76
CA ARG A 147 2.17 -3.15 -15.08
C ARG A 147 3.28 -2.58 -14.20
N THR A 148 3.74 -3.38 -13.25
CA THR A 148 4.76 -2.98 -12.26
C THR A 148 6.02 -3.83 -12.35
N ILE A 149 5.93 -5.05 -12.89
CA ILE A 149 7.03 -6.00 -12.91
C ILE A 149 7.96 -5.65 -14.07
N HIS A 150 9.17 -5.22 -13.76
CA HIS A 150 10.16 -4.89 -14.76
C HIS A 150 10.76 -6.17 -15.41
N LEU A 151 10.78 -6.23 -16.75
CA LEU A 151 11.18 -7.42 -17.51
C LEU A 151 12.60 -7.37 -18.07
N GLY A 152 13.33 -6.28 -17.88
CA GLY A 152 14.72 -6.11 -18.29
C GLY A 152 15.66 -5.83 -17.13
N ILE A 153 16.88 -5.42 -17.44
CA ILE A 153 17.78 -4.72 -16.53
C ILE A 153 18.03 -3.34 -17.13
N ASP A 154 17.86 -2.32 -16.30
CA ASP A 154 18.14 -0.95 -16.69
C ASP A 154 19.58 -0.59 -16.29
N LEU A 155 20.39 -0.17 -17.25
CA LEU A 155 21.74 0.33 -17.00
C LEU A 155 21.75 1.85 -17.14
N TRP A 156 21.73 2.54 -16.01
CA TRP A 156 21.66 4.01 -15.94
C TRP A 156 23.03 4.61 -16.21
N ILE A 157 23.13 5.43 -17.26
CA ILE A 157 24.37 6.06 -17.70
C ILE A 157 24.04 7.30 -18.54
N GLU A 158 24.98 8.23 -18.64
CA GLU A 158 24.81 9.46 -19.39
C GLU A 158 24.36 9.24 -20.85
N ALA A 159 23.52 10.14 -21.33
CA ALA A 159 23.06 10.14 -22.72
C ALA A 159 24.25 10.23 -23.69
N GLY A 160 24.13 9.58 -24.84
CA GLY A 160 25.20 9.48 -25.83
C GLY A 160 26.22 8.37 -25.59
N ALA A 161 26.18 7.68 -24.44
CA ALA A 161 27.04 6.50 -24.22
C ALA A 161 26.76 5.42 -25.30
N PRO A 162 27.80 4.76 -25.83
CA PRO A 162 27.63 3.76 -26.89
C PRO A 162 27.05 2.45 -26.37
N VAL A 163 26.17 1.84 -27.17
CA VAL A 163 25.55 0.53 -26.89
C VAL A 163 26.03 -0.51 -27.89
N TYR A 164 26.43 -1.68 -27.40
CA TYR A 164 27.04 -2.75 -28.18
C TYR A 164 26.26 -4.06 -28.11
N ALA A 165 26.30 -4.84 -29.19
CA ALA A 165 25.73 -6.17 -29.22
C ALA A 165 26.62 -7.17 -28.44
N PRO A 166 26.12 -7.86 -27.39
CA PRO A 166 26.88 -8.82 -26.62
C PRO A 166 27.15 -10.11 -27.39
N LEU A 167 26.30 -10.42 -28.37
CA LEU A 167 26.34 -11.61 -29.22
C LEU A 167 26.23 -11.21 -30.69
N ALA A 168 26.76 -12.05 -31.58
CA ALA A 168 26.48 -11.92 -33.00
C ALA A 168 25.00 -12.26 -33.27
N GLY A 169 24.41 -11.65 -34.30
CA GLY A 169 23.01 -11.85 -34.63
C GLY A 169 22.61 -11.11 -35.89
N THR A 170 21.31 -10.90 -36.05
CA THR A 170 20.75 -10.09 -37.15
C THR A 170 19.78 -9.09 -36.55
N VAL A 171 19.75 -7.87 -37.06
CA VAL A 171 18.77 -6.87 -36.65
C VAL A 171 17.38 -7.35 -37.05
N GLU A 172 16.54 -7.67 -36.07
CA GLU A 172 15.14 -8.06 -36.30
C GLU A 172 14.32 -6.82 -36.64
N LEU A 173 14.47 -5.74 -35.86
CA LEU A 173 13.84 -4.46 -36.14
C LEU A 173 14.61 -3.30 -35.51
N VAL A 174 14.37 -2.12 -36.09
CA VAL A 174 14.74 -0.80 -35.55
C VAL A 174 13.45 0.03 -35.58
N ALA A 175 13.09 0.64 -34.46
CA ALA A 175 11.84 1.40 -34.35
C ALA A 175 12.01 2.61 -33.43
N ASN A 176 11.05 3.54 -33.49
CA ASN A 176 10.96 4.67 -32.55
C ASN A 176 9.55 4.76 -31.97
N ASN A 177 9.36 4.27 -30.74
CA ASN A 177 8.12 4.37 -30.00
C ASN A 177 8.05 5.74 -29.30
N ALA A 178 7.61 6.76 -30.03
CA ALA A 178 7.62 8.15 -29.57
C ALA A 178 6.50 8.50 -28.57
N ALA A 179 5.67 7.53 -28.17
CA ALA A 179 4.63 7.78 -27.16
C ALA A 179 5.27 8.11 -25.80
N PRO A 180 4.68 9.03 -25.00
CA PRO A 180 5.20 9.35 -23.68
C PRO A 180 5.31 8.09 -22.80
N LYS A 181 6.47 7.90 -22.16
CA LYS A 181 6.80 6.76 -21.31
C LYS A 181 6.90 5.41 -22.03
N ASP A 182 6.98 5.41 -23.36
CA ASP A 182 7.32 4.23 -24.17
C ASP A 182 8.84 4.11 -24.34
N TYR A 183 9.33 3.26 -25.24
CA TYR A 183 10.75 2.98 -25.43
C TYR A 183 11.55 4.09 -26.12
N GLY A 184 10.93 5.02 -26.84
CA GLY A 184 11.65 5.86 -27.80
C GLY A 184 12.32 5.00 -28.88
N PRO A 185 13.49 5.41 -29.42
CA PRO A 185 14.31 4.58 -30.29
C PRO A 185 14.69 3.24 -29.63
N LEU A 186 14.46 2.14 -30.35
CA LEU A 186 14.83 0.79 -29.92
C LEU A 186 15.41 -0.05 -31.06
N VAL A 187 16.21 -1.03 -30.67
CA VAL A 187 16.73 -2.09 -31.55
C VAL A 187 16.34 -3.44 -30.96
N VAL A 188 15.93 -4.38 -31.80
CA VAL A 188 15.82 -5.80 -31.41
C VAL A 188 16.75 -6.60 -32.30
N LEU A 189 17.60 -7.42 -31.69
CA LEU A 189 18.44 -8.38 -32.40
C LEU A 189 17.85 -9.78 -32.27
N ARG A 190 17.85 -10.53 -33.36
CA ARG A 190 17.55 -11.96 -33.40
C ARG A 190 18.84 -12.76 -33.36
N HIS A 191 18.80 -13.82 -32.57
CA HIS A 191 19.88 -14.78 -32.37
C HIS A 191 19.34 -16.20 -32.50
N ALA A 192 20.25 -17.18 -32.49
CA ALA A 192 19.91 -18.59 -32.37
C ALA A 192 20.92 -19.29 -31.46
N THR A 193 20.44 -20.22 -30.64
CA THR A 193 21.29 -21.15 -29.88
C THR A 193 22.00 -22.14 -30.81
N GLY A 194 22.90 -22.96 -30.27
CA GLY A 194 23.65 -23.96 -31.04
C GLY A 194 22.77 -25.01 -31.75
N ASP A 195 21.55 -25.26 -31.26
CA ASP A 195 20.56 -26.15 -31.87
C ASP A 195 19.56 -25.43 -32.78
N GLY A 196 19.75 -24.12 -33.01
CA GLY A 196 18.92 -23.31 -33.89
C GLY A 196 17.67 -22.70 -33.23
N THR A 197 17.47 -22.86 -31.92
CA THR A 197 16.34 -22.24 -31.20
C THR A 197 16.48 -20.72 -31.23
N PRO A 198 15.51 -19.97 -31.79
CA PRO A 198 15.59 -18.52 -31.86
C PRO A 198 15.35 -17.87 -30.50
N PHE A 199 16.02 -16.75 -30.27
CA PHE A 199 15.74 -15.82 -29.17
C PHE A 199 16.14 -14.41 -29.60
N PHE A 200 15.80 -13.42 -28.78
CA PHE A 200 16.01 -12.01 -29.12
C PHE A 200 16.60 -11.24 -27.94
N THR A 201 17.26 -10.12 -28.26
CA THR A 201 17.67 -9.10 -27.29
C THR A 201 17.07 -7.76 -27.70
N LEU A 202 16.46 -7.05 -26.75
CA LEU A 202 15.84 -5.74 -26.95
C LEU A 202 16.67 -4.69 -26.22
N TYR A 203 16.88 -3.57 -26.91
CA TYR A 203 17.63 -2.40 -26.45
C TYR A 203 16.71 -1.17 -26.56
N GLY A 204 16.16 -0.75 -25.44
CA GLY A 204 15.22 0.39 -25.35
C GLY A 204 15.88 1.68 -24.82
N HIS A 205 15.15 2.79 -24.94
CA HIS A 205 15.55 4.13 -24.49
C HIS A 205 16.83 4.67 -25.17
N LEU A 206 17.02 4.31 -26.44
CA LEU A 206 18.16 4.74 -27.24
C LEU A 206 17.95 6.15 -27.81
N GLY A 207 19.03 6.77 -28.29
CA GLY A 207 19.01 8.08 -28.96
C GLY A 207 18.68 7.96 -30.45
N GLU A 208 18.12 9.02 -31.04
CA GLU A 208 17.68 9.05 -32.44
C GLU A 208 18.77 8.69 -33.45
N ALA A 209 20.04 8.98 -33.14
CA ALA A 209 21.18 8.60 -33.97
C ALA A 209 21.19 7.09 -34.30
N THR A 210 20.72 6.25 -33.37
CA THR A 210 20.58 4.79 -33.50
C THR A 210 19.78 4.39 -34.73
N LEU A 211 18.74 5.16 -35.10
CA LEU A 211 17.83 4.85 -36.20
C LEU A 211 18.53 4.78 -37.58
N THR A 212 19.74 5.32 -37.67
CA THR A 212 20.57 5.32 -38.89
C THR A 212 21.84 4.47 -38.76
N MET A 213 22.13 3.94 -37.56
CA MET A 213 23.34 3.14 -37.31
C MET A 213 23.21 1.70 -37.79
N VAL A 214 22.01 1.15 -37.71
CA VAL A 214 21.69 -0.21 -38.13
C VAL A 214 20.34 -0.26 -38.84
N GLN A 215 20.12 -1.29 -39.65
CA GLN A 215 18.87 -1.50 -40.39
C GLN A 215 18.36 -2.94 -40.24
N ALA A 216 17.04 -3.16 -40.32
CA ALA A 216 16.45 -4.49 -40.27
C ALA A 216 17.07 -5.44 -41.32
N GLY A 217 17.34 -6.68 -40.92
CA GLY A 217 18.02 -7.69 -41.74
C GLY A 217 19.55 -7.58 -41.77
N GLN A 218 20.15 -6.53 -41.19
CA GLN A 218 21.60 -6.37 -41.14
C GLN A 218 22.25 -7.41 -40.20
N PRO A 219 23.29 -8.14 -40.64
CA PRO A 219 24.12 -8.94 -39.74
C PRO A 219 24.90 -8.05 -38.75
N VAL A 220 24.94 -8.45 -37.49
CA VAL A 220 25.65 -7.76 -36.41
C VAL A 220 26.70 -8.68 -35.81
N GLN A 221 27.92 -8.18 -35.66
CA GLN A 221 29.00 -8.92 -35.00
C GLN A 221 28.96 -8.71 -33.48
N ARG A 222 29.45 -9.70 -32.72
CA ARG A 222 29.69 -9.54 -31.28
C ARG A 222 30.62 -8.34 -31.04
N GLY A 223 30.22 -7.44 -30.15
CA GLY A 223 30.96 -6.21 -29.84
C GLY A 223 30.78 -5.08 -30.85
N GLN A 224 29.91 -5.23 -31.87
CA GLN A 224 29.58 -4.13 -32.77
C GLN A 224 28.70 -3.11 -32.05
N GLN A 225 28.98 -1.82 -32.25
CA GLN A 225 28.12 -0.75 -31.77
C GLN A 225 26.81 -0.73 -32.58
N ILE A 226 25.68 -0.75 -31.89
CA ILE A 226 24.35 -0.81 -32.49
C ILE A 226 23.50 0.43 -32.16
N GLY A 227 23.92 1.25 -31.19
CA GLY A 227 23.19 2.44 -30.79
C GLY A 227 23.94 3.33 -29.81
N VAL A 228 23.22 4.31 -29.29
CA VAL A 228 23.64 5.23 -28.23
C VAL A 228 22.50 5.45 -27.24
N ILE A 229 22.81 5.77 -25.98
CA ILE A 229 21.79 6.09 -24.96
C ILE A 229 21.08 7.39 -25.32
N GLY A 230 19.75 7.40 -25.21
CA GLY A 230 18.92 8.57 -25.50
C GLY A 230 18.76 9.51 -24.31
N ALA A 231 18.43 10.76 -24.60
CA ALA A 231 18.05 11.75 -23.60
C ALA A 231 16.53 11.99 -23.62
N PRO A 232 15.90 12.36 -22.49
CA PRO A 232 14.56 12.93 -22.49
C PRO A 232 14.46 14.15 -23.41
N PRO A 233 13.32 14.39 -24.07
CA PRO A 233 12.13 13.52 -24.09
C PRO A 233 12.22 12.39 -25.14
N THR A 234 13.24 12.39 -26.00
CA THR A 234 13.32 11.52 -27.20
C THR A 234 13.41 10.03 -26.89
N ASN A 235 13.92 9.65 -25.72
CA ASN A 235 14.02 8.26 -25.27
C ASN A 235 12.72 7.71 -24.63
N GLY A 236 11.57 8.34 -24.90
CA GLY A 236 10.30 8.07 -24.22
C GLY A 236 10.14 8.85 -22.91
N ASP A 237 10.92 9.91 -22.70
CA ASP A 237 10.92 10.73 -21.49
C ASP A 237 11.26 9.93 -20.22
N TRP A 238 12.35 9.17 -20.25
CA TRP A 238 12.89 8.47 -19.08
C TRP A 238 14.28 9.02 -18.70
N PRO A 239 14.73 9.00 -17.43
CA PRO A 239 16.11 9.33 -17.11
C PRO A 239 17.07 8.50 -18.00
N PRO A 240 18.18 9.03 -18.53
CA PRO A 240 19.03 8.31 -19.48
C PRO A 240 19.48 6.93 -18.98
N HIS A 241 19.12 5.88 -19.72
CA HIS A 241 19.53 4.50 -19.42
C HIS A 241 19.38 3.61 -20.66
N LEU A 242 20.02 2.44 -20.61
CA LEU A 242 19.71 1.32 -21.49
C LEU A 242 18.72 0.41 -20.80
N HIS A 243 17.55 0.18 -21.39
CA HIS A 243 16.73 -0.98 -21.04
C HIS A 243 17.21 -2.18 -21.86
N PHE A 244 17.78 -3.18 -21.20
CA PHE A 244 18.26 -4.41 -21.85
C PHE A 244 17.41 -5.60 -21.44
N GLN A 245 16.83 -6.29 -22.41
CA GLN A 245 15.88 -7.38 -22.19
C GLN A 245 16.18 -8.56 -23.10
N ILE A 246 16.12 -9.77 -22.57
CA ILE A 246 16.15 -11.02 -23.35
C ILE A 246 14.71 -11.43 -23.62
N ILE A 247 14.44 -11.95 -24.82
CA ILE A 247 13.11 -12.40 -25.21
C ILE A 247 13.21 -13.79 -25.84
N THR A 248 12.48 -14.78 -25.31
CA THR A 248 12.51 -16.17 -25.80
C THR A 248 11.50 -16.42 -26.92
N ASP A 249 10.42 -15.64 -26.99
CA ASP A 249 9.45 -15.62 -28.08
C ASP A 249 8.83 -14.22 -28.19
N LEU A 250 8.98 -13.56 -29.34
CA LEU A 250 8.42 -12.22 -29.57
C LEU A 250 6.88 -12.19 -29.62
N LEU A 251 6.21 -13.35 -29.70
CA LEU A 251 4.76 -13.46 -29.85
C LEU A 251 4.18 -12.65 -31.02
N GLY A 252 5.01 -12.28 -32.00
CA GLY A 252 4.62 -11.38 -33.09
C GLY A 252 4.34 -9.94 -32.65
N LEU A 253 4.68 -9.54 -31.42
CA LEU A 253 4.46 -8.18 -30.90
C LEU A 253 5.47 -7.17 -31.47
N GLY A 254 6.62 -7.63 -31.96
CA GLY A 254 7.63 -6.79 -32.60
C GLY A 254 8.07 -5.62 -31.70
N ARG A 255 7.87 -4.39 -32.18
CA ARG A 255 8.24 -3.14 -31.47
C ARG A 255 7.41 -2.87 -30.21
N ASP A 256 6.28 -3.56 -30.04
CA ASP A 256 5.34 -3.39 -28.93
C ASP A 256 5.49 -4.49 -27.86
N PHE A 257 6.57 -5.29 -27.93
CA PHE A 257 6.88 -6.26 -26.89
C PHE A 257 7.09 -5.53 -25.55
N PRO A 258 6.43 -5.93 -24.46
CA PRO A 258 6.45 -5.15 -23.23
C PRO A 258 7.76 -5.26 -22.46
N GLY A 259 8.23 -4.14 -21.91
CA GLY A 259 9.33 -4.08 -20.93
C GLY A 259 8.88 -4.16 -19.48
N VAL A 260 7.56 -4.14 -19.28
CA VAL A 260 6.90 -4.22 -17.97
C VAL A 260 5.65 -5.09 -18.05
N ALA A 261 5.38 -5.86 -17.01
CA ALA A 261 4.25 -6.78 -16.92
C ALA A 261 3.37 -6.53 -15.70
N TYR A 262 2.12 -6.98 -15.80
CA TYR A 262 1.22 -7.11 -14.66
C TYR A 262 1.76 -8.15 -13.68
N ALA A 263 1.54 -7.92 -12.38
CA ALA A 263 1.96 -8.85 -11.34
C ALA A 263 1.22 -10.20 -11.46
N SER A 264 -0.05 -10.18 -11.87
CA SER A 264 -0.86 -11.36 -12.16
C SER A 264 -0.27 -12.26 -13.27
N GLY A 265 0.46 -11.67 -14.22
CA GLY A 265 1.13 -12.37 -15.31
C GLY A 265 2.62 -12.66 -15.08
N ARG A 266 3.16 -12.34 -13.89
CA ARG A 266 4.61 -12.32 -13.61
C ARG A 266 5.33 -13.61 -14.03
N ALA A 267 4.79 -14.79 -13.69
CA ALA A 267 5.43 -16.06 -14.01
C ALA A 267 5.59 -16.29 -15.52
N LEU A 268 4.55 -15.98 -16.31
CA LEU A 268 4.55 -16.08 -17.76
C LEU A 268 5.58 -15.13 -18.37
N TRP A 269 5.51 -13.85 -18.00
CA TRP A 269 6.36 -12.83 -18.58
C TRP A 269 7.84 -13.00 -18.24
N ARG A 270 8.18 -13.56 -17.08
CA ARG A 270 9.57 -13.94 -16.73
C ARG A 270 10.11 -15.11 -17.55
N SER A 271 9.24 -15.95 -18.10
CA SER A 271 9.65 -17.03 -19.03
C SER A 271 9.80 -16.51 -20.46
N LEU A 272 8.96 -15.53 -20.85
CA LEU A 272 9.12 -14.80 -22.10
C LEU A 272 10.36 -13.89 -22.08
N SER A 273 10.66 -13.31 -20.92
CA SER A 273 11.80 -12.43 -20.70
C SER A 273 12.60 -12.85 -19.47
N PRO A 274 13.52 -13.81 -19.63
CA PRO A 274 14.36 -14.26 -18.52
C PRO A 274 15.38 -13.19 -18.11
N ASP A 275 16.00 -13.41 -16.94
CA ASP A 275 16.97 -12.49 -16.35
C ASP A 275 18.11 -12.14 -17.33
N PRO A 276 18.22 -10.87 -17.77
CA PRO A 276 19.28 -10.43 -18.67
C PRO A 276 20.69 -10.58 -18.09
N ASN A 277 20.82 -10.72 -16.76
CA ASN A 277 22.09 -10.99 -16.13
C ASN A 277 22.70 -12.36 -16.50
N ALA A 278 21.95 -13.21 -17.21
CA ALA A 278 22.49 -14.39 -17.88
C ALA A 278 23.67 -14.07 -18.84
N ILE A 279 23.73 -12.84 -19.38
CA ILE A 279 24.81 -12.39 -20.29
C ILE A 279 25.41 -11.03 -19.94
N LEU A 280 24.79 -10.23 -19.07
CA LEU A 280 25.38 -8.94 -18.64
C LEU A 280 26.58 -9.10 -17.70
N GLY A 281 26.68 -10.24 -16.99
CA GLY A 281 27.84 -10.56 -16.15
C GLY A 281 27.98 -9.69 -14.90
N ILE A 282 26.89 -9.07 -14.41
CA ILE A 282 26.90 -8.29 -13.17
C ILE A 282 27.03 -9.25 -11.98
N PRO A 283 28.02 -9.06 -11.08
CA PRO A 283 28.23 -9.94 -9.93
C PRO A 283 27.00 -10.01 -9.01
N ALA A 284 26.67 -11.20 -8.52
CA ALA A 284 25.46 -11.46 -7.75
C ALA A 284 25.40 -10.64 -6.44
N GLU A 285 26.54 -10.36 -5.83
CA GLU A 285 26.70 -9.54 -4.63
C GLU A 285 26.32 -8.06 -4.84
N ARG A 286 26.22 -7.59 -6.09
CA ARG A 286 25.74 -6.24 -6.39
C ARG A 286 24.22 -6.13 -6.32
N PHE A 287 23.51 -7.25 -6.33
CA PHE A 287 22.07 -7.27 -6.14
C PHE A 287 21.72 -7.45 -4.67
N PRO A 288 20.78 -6.67 -4.13
CA PRO A 288 20.31 -6.87 -2.76
C PRO A 288 19.63 -8.23 -2.63
N ALA A 289 19.65 -8.78 -1.41
CA ALA A 289 18.89 -9.98 -1.10
C ALA A 289 17.40 -9.79 -1.47
N PRO A 290 16.73 -10.83 -2.00
CA PRO A 290 15.30 -10.77 -2.26
C PRO A 290 14.53 -10.38 -0.99
N ALA A 291 13.53 -9.51 -1.13
CA ALA A 291 12.65 -9.20 -0.02
C ALA A 291 11.87 -10.48 0.39
N PRO A 292 11.62 -10.71 1.70
CA PRO A 292 10.86 -11.87 2.15
C PRO A 292 9.47 -11.90 1.51
N SER A 293 9.03 -13.06 1.05
CA SER A 293 7.66 -13.28 0.56
C SER A 293 6.61 -13.02 1.63
N LEU A 294 5.33 -12.94 1.24
CA LEU A 294 4.20 -12.89 2.18
C LEU A 294 4.25 -14.06 3.18
N GLY A 295 4.54 -15.28 2.69
CA GLY A 295 4.60 -16.48 3.52
C GLY A 295 5.74 -16.44 4.54
N GLU A 296 6.94 -16.02 4.12
CA GLU A 296 8.09 -15.86 5.01
C GLU A 296 7.85 -14.76 6.06
N THR A 297 7.27 -13.62 5.64
CA THR A 297 6.91 -12.51 6.54
C THR A 297 5.90 -12.97 7.58
N LEU A 298 4.87 -13.72 7.18
CA LEU A 298 3.85 -14.25 8.08
C LEU A 298 4.42 -15.27 9.06
N ALA A 299 5.31 -16.17 8.60
CA ALA A 299 5.98 -17.14 9.46
C ALA A 299 6.86 -16.44 10.51
N ALA A 300 7.70 -15.48 10.10
CA ALA A 300 8.50 -14.67 11.00
C ALA A 300 7.63 -13.90 12.00
N ARG A 301 6.54 -13.27 11.55
CA ARG A 301 5.59 -12.57 12.43
C ARG A 301 5.04 -13.48 13.52
N ARG A 302 4.61 -14.70 13.17
CA ARG A 302 4.07 -15.68 14.12
C ARG A 302 5.11 -16.17 15.13
N ALA A 303 6.38 -16.25 14.71
CA ALA A 303 7.47 -16.66 15.57
C ALA A 303 7.96 -15.55 16.51
N LEU A 304 7.88 -14.29 16.08
CA LEU A 304 8.53 -13.17 16.76
C LEU A 304 7.58 -12.21 17.49
N LEU A 305 6.29 -12.16 17.14
CA LEU A 305 5.33 -11.23 17.72
C LEU A 305 4.25 -11.94 18.55
N GLY A 306 3.67 -11.23 19.52
CA GLY A 306 2.60 -11.74 20.37
C GLY A 306 1.37 -12.20 19.58
N GLY A 307 0.88 -13.41 19.86
CA GLY A 307 -0.22 -14.04 19.11
C GLY A 307 -1.58 -13.34 19.24
N ASN A 308 -1.73 -12.44 20.21
CA ASN A 308 -2.91 -11.59 20.38
C ASN A 308 -2.94 -10.38 19.41
N LEU A 309 -1.85 -10.10 18.69
CA LEU A 309 -1.81 -9.06 17.66
C LEU A 309 -2.48 -9.56 16.38
N SER A 310 -3.74 -9.20 16.23
CA SER A 310 -4.61 -9.63 15.13
C SER A 310 -4.04 -9.30 13.74
N ILE A 311 -4.39 -10.14 12.77
CA ILE A 311 -4.07 -9.96 11.35
C ILE A 311 -5.40 -9.98 10.60
N SER A 312 -5.66 -8.94 9.82
CA SER A 312 -6.90 -8.82 9.05
C SER A 312 -6.90 -9.74 7.82
N TYR A 313 -8.13 -10.11 7.40
CA TYR A 313 -8.45 -10.92 6.22
C TYR A 313 -8.05 -12.41 6.32
N ARG A 314 -8.71 -13.24 5.50
CA ARG A 314 -8.37 -14.65 5.34
C ARG A 314 -7.00 -14.81 4.66
N GLU A 315 -6.74 -13.97 3.67
CA GLU A 315 -5.45 -13.82 3.01
C GLU A 315 -4.83 -12.51 3.48
N PRO A 316 -3.79 -12.55 4.35
CA PRO A 316 -3.16 -11.34 4.83
C PRO A 316 -2.55 -10.51 3.71
N LEU A 317 -2.66 -9.18 3.84
CA LEU A 317 -2.05 -8.24 2.91
C LEU A 317 -0.64 -7.86 3.37
N LYS A 318 0.32 -7.82 2.44
CA LYS A 318 1.66 -7.28 2.69
C LYS A 318 1.78 -5.87 2.11
N ILE A 319 1.38 -4.89 2.90
CA ILE A 319 1.43 -3.47 2.53
C ILE A 319 2.83 -2.91 2.78
N VAL A 320 3.42 -2.28 1.76
CA VAL A 320 4.79 -1.73 1.84
C VAL A 320 4.87 -0.23 1.55
N ARG A 321 3.78 0.38 1.08
CA ARG A 321 3.69 1.83 0.85
C ARG A 321 2.28 2.35 1.13
N GLY A 322 2.19 3.61 1.55
CA GLY A 322 0.94 4.36 1.62
C GLY A 322 1.11 5.80 1.14
N TRP A 323 0.17 6.29 0.34
CA TRP A 323 0.12 7.68 -0.13
C TRP A 323 -1.31 8.21 -0.11
N ARG A 324 -1.54 9.24 0.70
CA ARG A 324 -2.86 9.85 0.94
C ARG A 324 -3.90 8.79 1.29
N GLN A 325 -4.90 8.57 0.46
CA GLN A 325 -5.98 7.60 0.69
C GLN A 325 -5.66 6.19 0.20
N TYR A 326 -4.46 5.94 -0.33
CA TYR A 326 -4.11 4.64 -0.93
C TYR A 326 -3.03 3.90 -0.14
N LEU A 327 -3.18 2.58 -0.08
CA LEU A 327 -2.16 1.62 0.35
C LEU A 327 -1.70 0.80 -0.87
N TYR A 328 -0.44 0.36 -0.86
CA TYR A 328 0.13 -0.46 -1.93
C TYR A 328 0.80 -1.69 -1.36
N ASP A 329 0.51 -2.85 -1.95
CA ASP A 329 1.21 -4.09 -1.62
C ASP A 329 2.61 -4.16 -2.26
N ASP A 330 3.35 -5.22 -1.98
CA ASP A 330 4.70 -5.44 -2.48
C ASP A 330 4.78 -5.73 -3.99
N THR A 331 3.64 -5.83 -4.68
CA THR A 331 3.55 -5.92 -6.14
C THR A 331 3.11 -4.60 -6.78
N GLY A 332 2.68 -3.62 -5.98
CA GLY A 332 2.24 -2.30 -6.42
C GLY A 332 0.73 -2.21 -6.64
N ARG A 333 -0.05 -3.22 -6.24
CA ARG A 333 -1.51 -3.14 -6.29
C ARG A 333 -1.99 -2.07 -5.31
N ALA A 334 -2.82 -1.16 -5.80
CA ALA A 334 -3.42 -0.10 -4.99
C ALA A 334 -4.69 -0.59 -4.28
N PHE A 335 -4.87 -0.13 -3.04
CA PHE A 335 -6.06 -0.32 -2.23
C PHE A 335 -6.55 1.05 -1.75
N LEU A 336 -7.83 1.36 -1.95
CA LEU A 336 -8.44 2.53 -1.32
C LEU A 336 -8.64 2.25 0.17
N ASP A 337 -8.03 3.05 1.02
CA ASP A 337 -8.12 2.93 2.46
C ASP A 337 -9.39 3.61 2.99
N VAL A 338 -10.37 2.79 3.35
CA VAL A 338 -11.66 3.21 3.91
C VAL A 338 -11.84 2.73 5.35
N TYR A 339 -10.74 2.42 6.04
CA TYR A 339 -10.76 1.85 7.39
C TYR A 339 -9.88 2.62 8.37
N ASN A 340 -8.63 2.95 7.99
CA ASN A 340 -7.67 3.47 8.95
C ASN A 340 -7.98 4.93 9.33
N ASN A 341 -8.20 5.18 10.62
CA ASN A 341 -8.40 6.52 11.18
C ASN A 341 -7.10 7.19 11.65
N VAL A 342 -6.06 6.41 11.97
CA VAL A 342 -4.73 6.87 12.41
C VAL A 342 -4.07 7.83 11.40
N PRO A 343 -3.97 7.50 10.10
CA PRO A 343 -3.49 8.44 9.08
C PRO A 343 -4.59 9.46 8.73
N LEU A 344 -5.03 10.27 9.70
CA LEU A 344 -6.20 11.15 9.59
C LEU A 344 -6.15 12.09 8.37
N VAL A 345 -4.98 12.63 8.05
CA VAL A 345 -4.75 13.52 6.90
C VAL A 345 -4.20 12.77 5.67
N GLY A 346 -4.33 11.45 5.66
CA GLY A 346 -3.80 10.55 4.64
C GLY A 346 -2.37 10.06 4.93
N HIS A 347 -2.05 8.89 4.38
CA HIS A 347 -0.74 8.26 4.47
C HIS A 347 0.37 9.13 3.91
N SER A 348 1.50 9.21 4.62
CA SER A 348 2.70 9.93 4.18
C SER A 348 2.43 11.39 3.78
N HIS A 349 1.48 12.08 4.43
CA HIS A 349 1.10 13.44 4.06
C HIS A 349 2.33 14.39 4.09
N PRO A 350 2.71 15.05 2.96
CA PRO A 350 3.99 15.74 2.83
C PRO A 350 4.27 16.80 3.88
N ARG A 351 3.22 17.51 4.34
CA ARG A 351 3.35 18.53 5.39
C ARG A 351 3.73 17.92 6.74
N VAL A 352 3.19 16.74 7.07
CA VAL A 352 3.46 16.05 8.34
C VAL A 352 4.86 15.45 8.31
N VAL A 353 5.21 14.76 7.23
CA VAL A 353 6.54 14.16 7.04
C VAL A 353 7.64 15.23 7.16
N ARG A 354 7.51 16.34 6.41
CA ARG A 354 8.50 17.44 6.49
C ARG A 354 8.60 18.05 7.88
N ALA A 355 7.48 18.30 8.56
CA ALA A 355 7.49 18.88 9.90
C ALA A 355 8.18 17.96 10.92
N ALA A 356 7.90 16.66 10.87
CA ALA A 356 8.53 15.66 11.73
C ALA A 356 10.03 15.54 11.45
N GLN A 357 10.43 15.40 10.19
CA GLN A 357 11.85 15.30 9.81
C GLN A 357 12.64 16.56 10.22
N ALA A 358 12.10 17.75 9.96
CA ALA A 358 12.77 19.00 10.30
C ALA A 358 12.99 19.15 11.81
N GLN A 359 11.98 18.80 12.63
CA GLN A 359 12.11 18.88 14.08
C GLN A 359 13.06 17.81 14.63
N LEU A 360 12.98 16.56 14.12
CA LEU A 360 13.86 15.46 14.55
C LEU A 360 15.33 15.72 14.22
N ALA A 361 15.63 16.38 13.09
CA ALA A 361 16.98 16.77 12.72
C ALA A 361 17.56 17.90 13.60
N LEU A 362 16.72 18.59 14.38
CA LEU A 362 17.12 19.73 15.21
C LEU A 362 17.10 19.41 16.72
N LEU A 363 15.99 18.90 17.24
CA LEU A 363 15.80 18.65 18.67
C LEU A 363 14.66 17.65 18.94
N ASN A 364 14.94 16.64 19.78
CA ASN A 364 13.96 15.74 20.37
C ASN A 364 14.33 15.46 21.84
N THR A 365 13.66 16.15 22.78
CA THR A 365 13.99 16.09 24.21
C THR A 365 12.72 16.03 25.08
N ASN A 366 12.90 15.77 26.38
CA ASN A 366 11.81 15.76 27.36
C ASN A 366 11.37 17.18 27.77
N THR A 367 10.20 17.28 28.39
CA THR A 367 9.55 18.55 28.76
C THR A 367 10.16 19.28 29.96
N ARG A 368 11.29 18.81 30.52
CA ARG A 368 12.01 19.54 31.59
C ARG A 368 12.85 20.70 31.03
N TYR A 369 13.10 20.71 29.72
CA TYR A 369 13.72 21.83 29.03
C TYR A 369 12.65 22.61 28.28
N LEU A 370 12.75 23.94 28.30
CA LEU A 370 11.79 24.81 27.63
C LEU A 370 11.98 24.76 26.11
N HIS A 371 10.88 24.65 25.38
CA HIS A 371 10.81 24.85 23.93
C HIS A 371 9.38 25.21 23.50
N ASP A 372 9.25 26.11 22.52
CA ASP A 372 7.95 26.71 22.16
C ASP A 372 6.99 25.75 21.44
N ALA A 373 7.50 24.64 20.88
CA ALA A 373 6.70 23.76 20.03
C ALA A 373 5.51 23.12 20.79
N ILE A 374 5.73 22.65 22.03
CA ILE A 374 4.69 22.01 22.83
C ILE A 374 3.66 23.03 23.33
N VAL A 375 4.10 24.25 23.67
CA VAL A 375 3.21 25.35 24.11
C VAL A 375 2.33 25.81 22.96
N ARG A 376 2.91 26.09 21.78
CA ARG A 376 2.14 26.47 20.59
C ARG A 376 1.16 25.38 20.13
N TYR A 377 1.51 24.12 20.34
CA TYR A 377 0.56 23.03 20.06
C TYR A 377 -0.57 22.98 21.09
N ALA A 378 -0.27 23.16 22.38
CA ALA A 378 -1.28 23.25 23.43
C ALA A 378 -2.27 24.38 23.16
N GLU A 379 -1.78 25.60 22.89
CA GLU A 379 -2.62 26.77 22.56
C GLU A 379 -3.59 26.46 21.41
N ARG A 380 -3.06 25.96 20.29
CA ARG A 380 -3.87 25.62 19.11
C ARG A 380 -4.87 24.50 19.36
N LEU A 381 -4.56 23.55 20.23
CA LEU A 381 -5.46 22.45 20.57
C LEU A 381 -6.58 22.95 21.50
N THR A 382 -6.24 23.78 22.50
CA THR A 382 -7.23 24.34 23.43
C THR A 382 -8.14 25.37 22.78
N ASP A 383 -7.68 26.09 21.75
CA ASP A 383 -8.52 27.01 20.96
C ASP A 383 -9.66 26.30 20.23
N LEU A 384 -9.55 24.98 20.05
CA LEU A 384 -10.59 24.13 19.44
C LEU A 384 -11.54 23.53 20.48
N MET A 385 -11.33 23.79 21.77
CA MET A 385 -12.16 23.30 22.86
C MET A 385 -13.13 24.39 23.35
N PRO A 386 -14.36 24.03 23.76
CA PRO A 386 -15.22 25.00 24.44
C PRO A 386 -14.68 25.34 25.83
N ALA A 387 -14.93 26.57 26.28
CA ALA A 387 -14.68 26.93 27.67
C ALA A 387 -15.49 26.00 28.62
N PRO A 388 -14.93 25.57 29.77
CA PRO A 388 -13.69 26.05 30.39
C PRO A 388 -12.40 25.28 30.02
N LEU A 389 -12.47 24.28 29.14
CA LEU A 389 -11.35 23.36 28.82
C LEU A 389 -10.16 24.11 28.21
N ARG A 390 -9.02 24.13 28.91
CA ARG A 390 -7.86 24.97 28.54
C ARG A 390 -6.48 24.43 28.96
N VAL A 391 -6.41 23.22 29.50
CA VAL A 391 -5.16 22.62 30.00
C VAL A 391 -4.99 21.25 29.35
N CYS A 392 -3.82 20.99 28.77
CA CYS A 392 -3.52 19.75 28.07
C CYS A 392 -2.41 18.96 28.76
N TYR A 393 -2.57 17.64 28.75
CA TYR A 393 -1.50 16.68 29.00
C TYR A 393 -1.19 15.96 27.67
N PHE A 394 0.08 15.94 27.26
CA PHE A 394 0.51 15.21 26.07
C PHE A 394 1.03 13.83 26.46
N LEU A 395 0.45 12.80 25.84
CA LEU A 395 0.71 11.39 26.13
C LEU A 395 0.95 10.63 24.83
N ASN A 396 1.36 9.37 24.93
CA ASN A 396 1.81 8.58 23.80
C ASN A 396 0.74 7.62 23.26
N SER A 397 -0.39 7.46 23.96
CA SER A 397 -1.52 6.68 23.47
C SER A 397 -2.86 7.10 24.10
N ALA A 398 -3.95 6.68 23.46
CA ALA A 398 -5.30 6.76 24.00
C ALA A 398 -5.43 6.05 25.36
N SER A 399 -4.77 4.90 25.53
CA SER A 399 -4.79 4.18 26.82
C SER A 399 -4.10 4.97 27.92
N GLU A 400 -3.00 5.68 27.65
CA GLU A 400 -2.40 6.56 28.64
C GLU A 400 -3.31 7.76 28.97
N ALA A 401 -3.98 8.32 27.96
CA ALA A 401 -4.91 9.45 28.14
C ALA A 401 -6.09 9.08 29.04
N ASN A 402 -6.77 7.97 28.73
CA ASN A 402 -7.89 7.50 29.53
C ASN A 402 -7.46 7.05 30.93
N GLU A 403 -6.28 6.45 31.10
CA GLU A 403 -5.75 6.10 32.43
C GLU A 403 -5.49 7.37 33.27
N LEU A 404 -4.90 8.41 32.67
CA LEU A 404 -4.70 9.69 33.34
C LEU A 404 -6.05 10.37 33.67
N ALA A 405 -7.02 10.32 32.76
CA ALA A 405 -8.36 10.86 32.99
C ALA A 405 -9.03 10.19 34.20
N LEU A 406 -8.97 8.85 34.29
CA LEU A 406 -9.46 8.11 35.46
C LEU A 406 -8.72 8.52 36.74
N ARG A 407 -7.41 8.69 36.68
CA ARG A 407 -6.61 9.11 37.84
C ARG A 407 -6.97 10.53 38.31
N LEU A 408 -7.16 11.46 37.38
CA LEU A 408 -7.58 12.83 37.69
C LEU A 408 -8.98 12.85 38.31
N ALA A 409 -9.93 12.11 37.73
CA ALA A 409 -11.29 12.00 38.26
C ALA A 409 -11.34 11.40 39.67
N ARG A 410 -10.59 10.32 39.93
CA ARG A 410 -10.48 9.71 41.26
C ARG A 410 -9.87 10.66 42.27
N THR A 411 -8.84 11.40 41.87
CA THR A 411 -8.14 12.36 42.74
C THR A 411 -9.06 13.53 43.10
N PHE A 412 -9.84 14.02 42.15
CA PHE A 412 -10.77 15.13 42.35
C PHE A 412 -11.97 14.73 43.23
N THR A 413 -12.60 13.59 42.92
CA THR A 413 -13.83 13.15 43.60
C THR A 413 -13.56 12.42 44.92
N GLY A 414 -12.38 11.81 45.08
CA GLY A 414 -12.10 10.87 46.16
C GLY A 414 -12.87 9.54 46.04
N GLN A 415 -13.55 9.31 44.91
CA GLN A 415 -14.41 8.16 44.67
C GLN A 415 -13.79 7.20 43.64
N ARG A 416 -14.33 5.97 43.56
CA ARG A 416 -13.86 4.93 42.64
C ARG A 416 -14.89 4.50 41.60
N ASP A 417 -16.17 4.54 41.94
CA ASP A 417 -17.25 3.98 41.11
C ASP A 417 -17.37 4.70 39.76
N MET A 418 -17.41 3.95 38.66
CA MET A 418 -17.40 4.49 37.29
C MET A 418 -18.56 3.91 36.47
N ILE A 419 -19.31 4.78 35.80
CA ILE A 419 -20.33 4.36 34.83
C ILE A 419 -19.72 4.35 33.42
N VAL A 420 -19.95 3.26 32.69
CA VAL A 420 -19.56 3.09 31.28
C VAL A 420 -20.75 2.64 30.46
N LEU A 421 -20.64 2.75 29.13
CA LEU A 421 -21.61 2.15 28.22
C LEU A 421 -21.32 0.67 28.00
N ASP A 422 -22.37 -0.11 27.74
CA ASP A 422 -22.22 -1.47 27.21
C ASP A 422 -21.40 -1.45 25.90
N ALA A 423 -20.71 -2.55 25.61
CA ALA A 423 -19.73 -2.71 24.53
C ALA A 423 -18.55 -1.69 24.49
N ALA A 424 -18.37 -0.84 25.51
CA ALA A 424 -17.29 0.14 25.51
C ALA A 424 -15.89 -0.51 25.52
N TYR A 425 -14.95 0.19 24.89
CA TYR A 425 -13.52 -0.11 24.90
C TYR A 425 -12.72 1.19 25.04
N HIS A 426 -12.05 1.37 26.17
CA HIS A 426 -11.31 2.60 26.48
C HIS A 426 -9.79 2.42 26.50
N GLY A 427 -9.29 1.20 26.34
CA GLY A 427 -7.85 0.94 26.29
C GLY A 427 -7.46 -0.44 26.81
N HIS A 428 -6.16 -0.65 27.00
CA HIS A 428 -5.60 -1.95 27.33
C HIS A 428 -4.74 -1.99 28.61
N THR A 429 -4.72 -0.92 29.41
CA THR A 429 -4.14 -0.92 30.76
C THR A 429 -5.11 -1.59 31.74
N ASN A 430 -4.64 -1.96 32.93
CA ASN A 430 -5.44 -2.71 33.90
C ASN A 430 -6.76 -2.01 34.24
N ALA A 431 -6.73 -0.71 34.61
CA ALA A 431 -7.96 0.01 34.97
C ALA A 431 -8.88 0.21 33.76
N LEU A 432 -8.33 0.29 32.54
CA LEU A 432 -9.11 0.43 31.31
C LEU A 432 -9.73 -0.88 30.85
N ILE A 433 -9.06 -2.01 31.09
CA ILE A 433 -9.66 -3.34 30.90
C ILE A 433 -10.84 -3.50 31.84
N ASP A 434 -10.70 -3.11 33.11
CA ASP A 434 -11.76 -3.16 34.13
C ASP A 434 -13.01 -2.36 33.72
N ILE A 435 -12.85 -1.21 33.04
CA ILE A 435 -13.97 -0.37 32.58
C ILE A 435 -14.36 -0.62 31.11
N SER A 436 -13.87 -1.67 30.47
CA SER A 436 -14.21 -2.00 29.08
C SER A 436 -15.03 -3.29 29.01
N PRO A 437 -16.38 -3.23 28.94
CA PRO A 437 -17.22 -4.41 28.77
C PRO A 437 -16.81 -5.29 27.59
N TYR A 438 -16.33 -4.67 26.51
CA TYR A 438 -15.77 -5.39 25.36
C TYR A 438 -14.62 -6.34 25.72
N LYS A 439 -13.85 -6.04 26.78
CA LYS A 439 -12.73 -6.84 27.25
C LYS A 439 -13.11 -7.78 28.38
N PHE A 440 -13.72 -7.29 29.45
CA PHE A 440 -13.97 -8.15 30.62
C PHE A 440 -15.11 -9.16 30.41
N ASN A 441 -16.02 -8.94 29.44
CA ASN A 441 -17.00 -9.95 29.01
C ASN A 441 -16.46 -10.87 27.89
N GLY A 442 -15.30 -10.52 27.31
CA GLY A 442 -14.68 -11.27 26.22
C GLY A 442 -13.74 -12.38 26.71
N PRO A 443 -13.12 -13.12 25.78
CA PRO A 443 -12.13 -14.15 26.11
C PRO A 443 -10.99 -13.60 26.96
N GLY A 444 -10.74 -14.22 28.12
CA GLY A 444 -9.69 -13.82 29.07
C GLY A 444 -10.11 -12.74 30.08
N GLY A 445 -11.35 -12.27 30.04
CA GLY A 445 -11.91 -11.36 31.04
C GLY A 445 -12.30 -12.07 32.35
N ALA A 446 -12.35 -11.31 33.44
CA ALA A 446 -12.75 -11.79 34.78
C ALA A 446 -14.18 -11.37 35.17
N GLY A 447 -14.95 -10.82 34.22
CA GLY A 447 -16.26 -10.21 34.48
C GLY A 447 -16.17 -8.78 35.00
N GLN A 448 -17.34 -8.17 35.17
CA GLN A 448 -17.50 -6.78 35.63
C GLN A 448 -17.02 -6.62 37.09
N PRO A 449 -16.10 -5.68 37.36
CA PRO A 449 -15.73 -5.31 38.74
C PRO A 449 -16.88 -4.63 39.50
N ASP A 450 -16.86 -4.73 40.83
CA ASP A 450 -17.91 -4.18 41.73
C ASP A 450 -18.06 -2.65 41.71
N TRP A 451 -16.99 -1.94 41.32
CA TRP A 451 -16.96 -0.48 41.18
C TRP A 451 -17.28 0.01 39.76
N VAL A 452 -17.55 -0.89 38.82
CA VAL A 452 -17.93 -0.54 37.44
C VAL A 452 -19.41 -0.76 37.25
N HIS A 453 -20.09 0.17 36.60
CA HIS A 453 -21.53 0.16 36.37
C HIS A 453 -21.81 0.33 34.88
N ILE A 454 -22.64 -0.53 34.30
CA ILE A 454 -22.85 -0.58 32.85
C ILE A 454 -24.23 -0.01 32.52
N ALA A 455 -24.24 1.11 31.80
CA ALA A 455 -25.44 1.67 31.18
C ALA A 455 -25.66 1.03 29.79
N PRO A 456 -26.92 0.80 29.36
CA PRO A 456 -27.20 0.29 28.03
C PRO A 456 -26.72 1.28 26.95
N ILE A 457 -26.23 0.76 25.82
CA ILE A 457 -25.91 1.60 24.66
C ILE A 457 -27.18 2.33 24.18
N PRO A 458 -27.14 3.66 23.99
CA PRO A 458 -28.22 4.44 23.39
C PRO A 458 -28.36 4.18 21.88
N ASP A 459 -28.73 2.95 21.50
CA ASP A 459 -28.93 2.53 20.11
C ASP A 459 -30.40 2.75 19.71
N ASP A 460 -30.66 3.79 18.92
CA ASP A 460 -32.01 4.12 18.41
C ASP A 460 -32.49 3.15 17.32
N TYR A 461 -31.62 2.29 16.80
CA TYR A 461 -31.95 1.31 15.78
C TYR A 461 -32.32 -0.04 16.39
N ARG A 462 -31.50 -0.61 17.28
CA ARG A 462 -31.74 -1.94 17.91
C ARG A 462 -32.10 -1.93 19.39
N GLY A 463 -31.93 -0.82 20.11
CA GLY A 463 -32.10 -0.79 21.57
C GLY A 463 -33.56 -0.70 22.05
N ALA A 464 -33.76 -0.38 23.33
CA ALA A 464 -35.09 -0.33 23.95
C ALA A 464 -35.96 0.85 23.44
N TYR A 465 -35.33 1.99 23.15
CA TYR A 465 -36.00 3.21 22.67
C TYR A 465 -35.55 3.49 21.23
N ARG A 466 -36.51 3.59 20.30
CA ARG A 466 -36.27 3.53 18.85
C ARG A 466 -36.32 4.90 18.17
N ARG A 467 -35.74 4.96 16.96
CA ARG A 467 -35.79 6.09 16.03
C ARG A 467 -37.24 6.46 15.74
N GLY A 468 -37.68 7.57 16.32
CA GLY A 468 -39.08 8.03 16.27
C GLY A 468 -39.65 8.37 17.65
N ASP A 469 -39.04 7.88 18.72
CA ASP A 469 -39.33 8.33 20.09
C ASP A 469 -38.60 9.65 20.37
N PRO A 470 -39.30 10.79 20.49
CA PRO A 470 -38.67 12.09 20.74
C PRO A 470 -37.97 12.16 22.11
N ALA A 471 -38.28 11.23 23.01
CA ALA A 471 -37.67 11.13 24.33
C ALA A 471 -36.63 10.00 24.43
N ALA A 472 -36.20 9.40 23.31
CA ALA A 472 -35.25 8.28 23.32
C ALA A 472 -33.95 8.61 24.09
N GLY A 473 -33.35 9.78 23.85
CA GLY A 473 -32.13 10.22 24.54
C GLY A 473 -32.31 10.31 26.06
N PRO A 474 -33.25 11.13 26.56
CA PRO A 474 -33.57 11.20 27.99
C PRO A 474 -33.93 9.85 28.62
N LYS A 475 -34.66 8.98 27.90
CA LYS A 475 -35.01 7.65 28.41
C LYS A 475 -33.81 6.72 28.54
N TYR A 476 -32.84 6.78 27.62
CA TYR A 476 -31.57 6.08 27.79
C TYR A 476 -30.76 6.66 28.94
N ALA A 477 -30.70 7.99 29.06
CA ALA A 477 -29.98 8.68 30.13
C ALA A 477 -30.57 8.39 31.52
N ALA A 478 -31.87 8.10 31.63
CA ALA A 478 -32.50 7.70 32.88
C ALA A 478 -31.87 6.43 33.49
N HIS A 479 -31.38 5.50 32.66
CA HIS A 479 -30.63 4.33 33.15
C HIS A 479 -29.32 4.74 33.84
N VAL A 480 -28.66 5.81 33.39
CA VAL A 480 -27.50 6.38 34.10
C VAL A 480 -27.95 6.92 35.46
N GLY A 481 -29.09 7.63 35.53
CA GLY A 481 -29.68 8.10 36.77
C GLY A 481 -29.99 6.97 37.77
N ASP A 482 -30.55 5.86 37.28
CA ASP A 482 -30.83 4.68 38.11
C ASP A 482 -29.56 4.04 38.69
N LEU A 483 -28.49 3.95 37.89
CA LEU A 483 -27.18 3.47 38.35
C LEU A 483 -26.58 4.40 39.41
N VAL A 484 -26.67 5.72 39.20
CA VAL A 484 -26.22 6.72 40.19
C VAL A 484 -26.96 6.55 41.51
N ALA A 485 -28.30 6.43 41.47
CA ALA A 485 -29.11 6.21 42.67
C ALA A 485 -28.73 4.89 43.37
N GLY A 486 -28.45 3.83 42.60
CA GLY A 486 -27.99 2.54 43.12
C GLY A 486 -26.65 2.63 43.86
N VAL A 487 -25.69 3.38 43.32
CA VAL A 487 -24.38 3.63 43.96
C VAL A 487 -24.57 4.34 45.30
N GLN A 488 -25.37 5.41 45.31
CA GLN A 488 -25.64 6.20 46.52
C GLN A 488 -26.41 5.42 47.58
N ALA A 489 -27.37 4.58 47.18
CA ALA A 489 -28.13 3.72 48.09
C ALA A 489 -27.24 2.71 48.83
N GLN A 490 -26.07 2.38 48.26
CA GLN A 490 -25.05 1.52 48.90
C GLN A 490 -24.06 2.32 49.77
N GLY A 491 -24.27 3.63 49.95
CA GLY A 491 -23.36 4.51 50.69
C GLY A 491 -22.03 4.77 49.97
N ARG A 492 -21.95 4.48 48.67
CA ARG A 492 -20.79 4.76 47.82
C ARG A 492 -20.96 6.09 47.08
N GLY A 493 -19.85 6.69 46.66
CA GLY A 493 -19.87 7.89 45.81
C GLY A 493 -19.40 7.60 44.40
N LEU A 494 -19.83 8.42 43.45
CA LEU A 494 -19.51 8.28 42.03
C LEU A 494 -18.21 9.00 41.69
N CYS A 495 -17.28 8.31 41.02
CA CYS A 495 -16.09 8.92 40.43
C CYS A 495 -16.45 9.64 39.13
N GLY A 496 -17.23 8.99 38.26
CA GLY A 496 -17.68 9.64 37.03
C GLY A 496 -18.40 8.73 36.04
N TYR A 497 -18.49 9.26 34.83
CA TYR A 497 -19.01 8.61 33.64
C TYR A 497 -18.02 8.82 32.49
N ILE A 498 -17.70 7.76 31.76
CA ILE A 498 -16.87 7.83 30.55
C ILE A 498 -17.60 7.17 29.39
N ALA A 499 -17.56 7.83 28.23
CA ALA A 499 -18.09 7.26 26.99
C ALA A 499 -17.38 7.82 25.77
N GLU A 500 -17.24 6.95 24.77
CA GLU A 500 -16.99 7.38 23.40
C GLU A 500 -18.24 8.14 22.92
N THR A 501 -18.08 9.37 22.44
CA THR A 501 -19.22 10.26 22.16
C THR A 501 -20.04 9.83 20.94
N LEU A 502 -19.48 8.90 20.16
CA LEU A 502 -20.14 8.07 19.17
C LEU A 502 -19.46 6.68 19.20
N PRO A 503 -20.04 5.68 19.87
CA PRO A 503 -19.42 4.36 20.03
C PRO A 503 -19.13 3.66 18.70
N SER A 504 -17.85 3.59 18.35
CA SER A 504 -17.31 2.97 17.15
C SER A 504 -17.27 1.44 17.27
N VAL A 505 -16.69 0.93 18.37
CA VAL A 505 -16.59 -0.51 18.68
C VAL A 505 -17.99 -1.10 18.88
N GLY A 506 -18.91 -0.30 19.42
CA GLY A 506 -20.32 -0.64 19.55
C GLY A 506 -21.10 -0.68 18.24
N GLY A 507 -20.48 -0.31 17.11
CA GLY A 507 -21.09 -0.40 15.77
C GLY A 507 -21.42 0.94 15.13
N GLN A 508 -20.63 1.99 15.39
CA GLN A 508 -20.83 3.35 14.86
C GLN A 508 -22.20 3.93 15.29
N ILE A 509 -22.45 3.94 16.60
CA ILE A 509 -23.73 4.32 17.18
C ILE A 509 -23.79 5.84 17.40
N VAL A 510 -24.68 6.51 16.68
CA VAL A 510 -25.01 7.92 16.93
C VAL A 510 -26.04 7.98 18.05
N PHE A 511 -25.74 8.72 19.12
CA PHE A 511 -26.68 8.84 20.23
C PHE A 511 -27.95 9.60 19.83
N PRO A 512 -29.13 9.16 20.32
CA PRO A 512 -30.35 9.95 20.18
C PRO A 512 -30.19 11.31 20.88
N PRO A 513 -30.80 12.38 20.33
CA PRO A 513 -30.65 13.73 20.86
C PRO A 513 -30.93 13.85 22.36
N GLY A 514 -30.11 14.61 23.06
CA GLY A 514 -30.26 14.92 24.49
C GLY A 514 -29.76 13.83 25.43
N TYR A 515 -29.21 12.73 24.93
CA TYR A 515 -28.67 11.66 25.77
C TYR A 515 -27.51 12.14 26.65
N LEU A 516 -26.43 12.68 26.06
CA LEU A 516 -25.26 13.10 26.85
C LEU A 516 -25.59 14.24 27.81
N ALA A 517 -26.44 15.18 27.39
CA ALA A 517 -26.86 16.29 28.23
C ALA A 517 -27.55 15.80 29.52
N ALA A 518 -28.53 14.92 29.40
CA ALA A 518 -29.23 14.34 30.54
C ALA A 518 -28.32 13.42 31.38
N ALA A 519 -27.47 12.60 30.75
CA ALA A 519 -26.54 11.72 31.47
C ALA A 519 -25.54 12.54 32.31
N TYR A 520 -24.97 13.61 31.76
CA TYR A 520 -24.02 14.47 32.47
C TYR A 520 -24.68 15.21 33.64
N GLU A 521 -25.96 15.58 33.52
CA GLU A 521 -26.71 16.17 34.62
C GLU A 521 -26.81 15.20 35.81
N TYR A 522 -27.21 13.96 35.60
CA TYR A 522 -27.29 12.95 36.67
C TYR A 522 -25.93 12.72 37.35
N VAL A 523 -24.86 12.63 36.56
CA VAL A 523 -23.50 12.38 37.06
C VAL A 523 -23.00 13.56 37.91
N ARG A 524 -23.21 14.79 37.44
CA ARG A 524 -22.76 16.01 38.13
C ARG A 524 -23.53 16.28 39.41
N VAL A 525 -24.83 16.03 39.44
CA VAL A 525 -25.64 16.13 40.68
C VAL A 525 -25.12 15.18 41.76
N ALA A 526 -24.57 14.03 41.37
CA ALA A 526 -23.94 13.07 42.29
C ALA A 526 -22.46 13.38 42.63
N GLY A 527 -21.90 14.47 42.10
CA GLY A 527 -20.52 14.89 42.34
C GLY A 527 -19.47 14.17 41.48
N GLY A 528 -19.89 13.37 40.49
CA GLY A 528 -18.99 12.70 39.55
C GLY A 528 -18.55 13.60 38.39
N LEU A 529 -17.49 13.19 37.68
CA LEU A 529 -17.02 13.86 36.47
C LEU A 529 -17.47 13.16 35.18
N CYS A 530 -17.63 13.94 34.11
CA CYS A 530 -18.02 13.48 32.79
C CYS A 530 -16.81 13.49 31.85
N ILE A 531 -16.44 12.33 31.32
CA ILE A 531 -15.29 12.13 30.44
C ILE A 531 -15.79 11.78 29.03
N ALA A 532 -15.34 12.51 28.03
CA ALA A 532 -15.67 12.27 26.62
C ALA A 532 -14.47 11.63 25.91
N ASP A 533 -14.55 10.35 25.59
CA ASP A 533 -13.53 9.66 24.81
C ASP A 533 -13.67 10.00 23.32
N GLU A 534 -12.78 10.87 22.81
CA GLU A 534 -12.80 11.39 21.45
C GLU A 534 -11.81 10.68 20.50
N VAL A 535 -11.25 9.53 20.90
CA VAL A 535 -10.17 8.84 20.16
C VAL A 535 -10.57 8.50 18.72
N GLN A 536 -11.83 8.12 18.52
CA GLN A 536 -12.34 7.67 17.22
C GLN A 536 -12.97 8.80 16.40
N VAL A 537 -13.58 9.78 17.10
CA VAL A 537 -14.54 10.72 16.52
C VAL A 537 -14.13 12.19 16.63
N GLY A 538 -13.03 12.47 17.32
CA GLY A 538 -12.42 13.80 17.38
C GLY A 538 -11.75 14.21 16.06
N PHE A 539 -11.13 15.39 16.09
CA PHE A 539 -10.42 16.00 14.96
C PHE A 539 -11.24 16.08 13.65
N GLY A 540 -12.53 16.38 13.77
CA GLY A 540 -13.40 16.65 12.62
C GLY A 540 -13.96 15.42 11.91
N ARG A 541 -13.84 14.21 12.49
CA ARG A 541 -14.33 12.96 11.87
C ARG A 541 -15.81 13.03 11.47
N LEU A 542 -16.64 13.68 12.27
CA LEU A 542 -18.08 13.79 12.03
C LEU A 542 -18.45 14.83 10.96
N GLY A 543 -17.49 15.64 10.51
CA GLY A 543 -17.67 16.67 9.48
C GLY A 543 -18.31 17.97 10.00
N THR A 544 -19.39 17.88 10.78
CA THR A 544 -20.11 19.07 11.28
C THR A 544 -19.48 19.73 12.49
N GLN A 545 -18.70 18.98 13.27
CA GLN A 545 -18.06 19.42 14.51
C GLN A 545 -16.63 18.91 14.58
N PHE A 546 -15.77 19.61 15.35
CA PHE A 546 -14.39 19.18 15.54
C PHE A 546 -14.29 18.04 16.57
N TRP A 547 -15.11 18.08 17.62
CA TRP A 547 -15.26 17.04 18.64
C TRP A 547 -16.68 16.47 18.65
N GLY A 548 -16.81 15.17 18.86
CA GLY A 548 -18.08 14.44 18.83
C GLY A 548 -19.08 14.89 19.89
N PHE A 549 -18.65 15.20 21.12
CA PHE A 549 -19.54 15.66 22.20
C PHE A 549 -20.30 16.94 21.82
N GLN A 550 -19.76 17.77 20.92
CA GLN A 550 -20.41 19.01 20.47
C GLN A 550 -21.72 18.73 19.72
N THR A 551 -21.92 17.53 19.19
CA THR A 551 -23.18 17.13 18.53
C THR A 551 -24.35 16.96 19.51
N GLN A 552 -24.08 16.95 20.82
CA GLN A 552 -25.08 16.85 21.88
C GLN A 552 -25.13 18.13 22.72
N ASP A 553 -24.48 19.22 22.29
CA ASP A 553 -24.43 20.51 22.97
C ASP A 553 -23.96 20.44 24.44
N VAL A 554 -23.03 19.52 24.73
CA VAL A 554 -22.45 19.35 26.07
C VAL A 554 -21.00 19.83 26.14
N VAL A 555 -20.54 20.13 27.35
CA VAL A 555 -19.13 20.35 27.67
C VAL A 555 -18.71 19.32 28.72
N PRO A 556 -17.84 18.36 28.39
CA PRO A 556 -17.31 17.40 29.37
C PRO A 556 -16.32 18.07 30.33
N ASP A 557 -15.98 17.36 31.41
CA ASP A 557 -14.98 17.80 32.37
C ASP A 557 -13.56 17.38 31.94
N ILE A 558 -13.43 16.28 31.20
CA ILE A 558 -12.19 15.78 30.58
C ILE A 558 -12.50 15.26 29.16
N VAL A 559 -11.61 15.55 28.19
CA VAL A 559 -11.65 15.05 26.80
C VAL A 559 -10.43 14.19 26.53
#